data_AF-A0A7W5LFX8-F1
#
_entry.id   AF-A0A7W5LFX8-F1
#
_cell.length_a   1.000
_cell.length_b   1.000
_cell.length_c   1.000
_cell.angle_alpha   90.00
_cell.angle_beta   90.00
_cell.angle_gamma   90.00
#
_symmetry.space_group_name_H-M   'P 1'
#
loop_
_entity.id
_entity.type
_entity.pdbx_description
1 polymer ?
#
loop_
_entity_poly.entity_id
_entity_poly.type
_entity_poly.pdbx_seq_one_letter_code
_entity_poly.pdbx_strand_id
1 'polypeptide(L)'
;MAASFTELKKHLYRSVKYWLCRPKPPTLVEPFSGPVVVVGSAPVSHKPADFDRTFKVITINGSQVVTKAWGIEAPDVTFVQFNQIEGTNTNAVEVRRVLSGERTKKLYVLLWRKGRERLEDGLKAFDYRYDNLEIVDRYKRMALLDLVGGVRCSELGADDKCSNGINAVLFALYNGATAVIITGINPASGGHIYNHANLARLHIQRDREILLRLMERGYPVFTADPTVSESLGLPLWDGKAPARQESESPEKSARPASKRATLLTPSLR
;
A
#
# COMPACT_ATOMS: atom_id res chain seq x y z
N MET A 1 -29.46 -1.63 8.85
CA MET A 1 -28.78 -1.52 10.17
C MET A 1 -28.36 -0.07 10.35
N ALA A 2 -29.02 0.67 11.24
CA ALA A 2 -28.73 2.09 11.46
C ALA A 2 -27.36 2.24 12.15
N ALA A 3 -26.45 3.01 11.55
CA ALA A 3 -25.17 3.35 12.18
C ALA A 3 -25.43 4.05 13.52
N SER A 4 -24.74 3.63 14.58
CA SER A 4 -24.87 4.32 15.88
C SER A 4 -24.44 5.78 15.73
N PHE A 5 -25.11 6.69 16.44
CA PHE A 5 -24.82 8.13 16.41
C PHE A 5 -23.32 8.44 16.62
N THR A 6 -22.64 7.62 17.42
CA THR A 6 -21.19 7.68 17.67
C THR A 6 -20.36 7.38 16.42
N GLU A 7 -20.73 6.37 15.63
CA GLU A 7 -20.05 6.04 14.37
C GLU A 7 -20.28 7.12 13.32
N LEU A 8 -21.49 7.69 13.26
CA LEU A 8 -21.79 8.81 12.37
C LEU A 8 -20.97 10.06 12.73
N LYS A 9 -20.85 10.39 14.02
CA LYS A 9 -20.02 11.51 14.49
C LYS A 9 -18.54 11.30 14.15
N LYS A 10 -18.02 10.08 14.34
CA LYS A 10 -16.65 9.72 13.94
C LYS A 10 -16.45 9.82 12.44
N HIS A 11 -17.41 9.35 11.63
CA HIS A 11 -17.37 9.44 10.17
C HIS A 11 -17.24 10.90 9.75
N LEU A 12 -18.17 11.75 10.21
CA LEU A 12 -18.20 13.16 9.85
C LEU A 12 -16.91 13.87 10.26
N TYR A 13 -16.47 13.68 11.51
CA TYR A 13 -15.22 14.27 11.99
C TYR A 13 -14.02 13.89 11.12
N ARG A 14 -13.88 12.61 10.77
CA ARG A 14 -12.75 12.13 9.96
C ARG A 14 -12.82 12.63 8.53
N SER A 15 -14.00 12.62 7.92
CA SER A 15 -14.20 13.10 6.55
C SER A 15 -13.93 14.60 6.44
N VAL A 16 -14.45 15.39 7.39
CA VAL A 16 -14.17 16.83 7.47
C VAL A 16 -12.68 17.07 7.70
N LYS A 17 -12.06 16.38 8.66
CA LYS A 17 -10.62 16.52 8.92
C LYS A 17 -9.76 16.14 7.71
N TYR A 18 -10.09 15.05 7.03
CA TYR A 18 -9.40 14.63 5.81
C TYR A 18 -9.48 15.71 4.72
N TRP A 19 -10.69 16.24 4.48
CA TRP A 19 -10.91 17.28 3.47
C TRP A 19 -10.19 18.59 3.80
N LEU A 20 -10.19 18.99 5.07
CA LEU A 20 -9.52 20.21 5.53
C LEU A 20 -7.98 20.06 5.51
N CYS A 21 -7.47 18.94 6.02
CA CYS A 21 -6.02 18.73 6.17
C CYS A 21 -5.33 18.30 4.87
N ARG A 22 -6.08 17.75 3.89
CA ARG A 22 -5.55 17.23 2.61
C ARG A 22 -4.25 16.45 2.79
N PRO A 23 -4.28 15.37 3.59
CA PRO A 23 -3.08 14.61 3.92
C PRO A 23 -2.42 14.09 2.64
N LYS A 24 -1.09 14.11 2.61
CA LYS A 24 -0.33 13.48 1.54
C LYS A 24 -0.06 12.01 1.88
N PRO A 25 -0.05 11.10 0.88
CA PRO A 25 0.41 9.74 1.10
C PRO A 25 1.85 9.69 1.62
N PRO A 26 2.29 8.57 2.23
CA PRO A 26 3.70 8.37 2.52
C PRO A 26 4.50 8.27 1.21
N THR A 27 5.66 8.93 1.18
CA THR A 27 6.51 9.06 -0.01
C THR A 27 7.90 8.50 0.24
N LEU A 28 8.55 8.05 -0.82
CA LEU A 28 10.00 7.90 -0.88
C LEU A 28 10.65 9.21 -1.31
N VAL A 29 11.89 9.42 -0.88
CA VAL A 29 12.72 10.53 -1.37
C VAL A 29 13.02 10.33 -2.86
N GLU A 30 13.35 9.09 -3.23
CA GLU A 30 13.55 8.66 -4.61
C GLU A 30 12.44 7.69 -5.00
N PRO A 31 11.62 8.03 -6.01
CA PRO A 31 10.63 7.10 -6.54
C PRO A 31 11.27 5.81 -7.05
N PHE A 32 10.48 4.74 -7.06
CA PHE A 32 10.84 3.51 -7.73
C PHE A 32 10.99 3.74 -9.24
N SER A 33 12.03 3.15 -9.83
CA SER A 33 12.31 3.17 -11.26
C SER A 33 12.11 1.82 -11.95
N GLY A 34 11.72 0.79 -11.18
CA GLY A 34 11.60 -0.58 -11.64
C GLY A 34 10.44 -1.34 -10.98
N PRO A 35 10.33 -2.66 -11.22
CA PRO A 35 9.28 -3.48 -10.65
C PRO A 35 9.44 -3.60 -9.14
N VAL A 36 8.32 -3.64 -8.43
CA VAL A 36 8.28 -3.77 -6.97
C VAL A 36 7.59 -5.08 -6.61
N VAL A 37 8.24 -5.90 -5.78
CA VAL A 37 7.65 -7.09 -5.18
C VAL A 37 7.14 -6.73 -3.79
N VAL A 38 5.84 -6.93 -3.56
CA VAL A 38 5.22 -6.79 -2.25
C VAL A 38 5.00 -8.17 -1.65
N VAL A 39 5.74 -8.47 -0.59
CA VAL A 39 5.74 -9.78 0.07
C VAL A 39 4.88 -9.69 1.32
N GLY A 40 3.72 -10.32 1.27
CA GLY A 40 2.80 -10.45 2.39
C GLY A 40 3.13 -11.63 3.30
N SER A 41 2.21 -11.88 4.23
CA SER A 41 2.39 -12.85 5.29
C SER A 41 1.63 -14.16 5.07
N ALA A 42 1.00 -14.41 3.92
CA ALA A 42 0.23 -15.64 3.69
C ALA A 42 1.14 -16.89 3.67
N PRO A 43 0.62 -18.10 3.98
CA PRO A 43 1.43 -19.31 4.14
C PRO A 43 2.26 -19.73 2.93
N VAL A 44 1.81 -19.37 1.73
CA VAL A 44 2.50 -19.67 0.47
C VAL A 44 2.86 -18.36 -0.20
N SER A 45 4.13 -18.26 -0.57
CA SER A 45 4.71 -17.13 -1.32
C SER A 45 5.70 -17.69 -2.34
N HIS A 46 5.59 -17.26 -3.59
CA HIS A 46 6.51 -17.62 -4.65
C HIS A 46 7.46 -16.48 -4.99
N LYS A 47 8.71 -16.84 -5.28
CA LYS A 47 9.67 -15.89 -5.87
C LYS A 47 9.18 -15.54 -7.28
N PRO A 48 9.07 -14.25 -7.67
CA PRO A 48 8.67 -13.87 -9.02
C PRO A 48 9.64 -14.43 -10.08
N ALA A 49 9.11 -14.74 -11.26
CA ALA A 49 9.93 -15.04 -12.44
C ALA A 49 10.88 -13.86 -12.76
N ASP A 50 12.09 -14.20 -13.22
CA ASP A 50 13.17 -13.26 -13.56
C ASP A 50 13.56 -12.29 -12.43
N PHE A 51 13.28 -12.64 -11.17
CA PHE A 51 13.62 -11.80 -10.04
C PHE A 51 15.14 -11.60 -9.91
N ASP A 52 15.57 -10.36 -10.09
CA ASP A 52 16.96 -9.93 -10.03
C ASP A 52 17.13 -8.64 -9.20
N ARG A 53 18.29 -7.98 -9.32
CA ARG A 53 18.63 -6.76 -8.55
C ARG A 53 17.90 -5.50 -8.99
N THR A 54 17.21 -5.52 -10.13
CA THR A 54 16.41 -4.39 -10.62
C THR A 54 15.09 -4.26 -9.85
N PHE A 55 14.62 -5.35 -9.26
CA PHE A 55 13.43 -5.37 -8.43
C PHE A 55 13.68 -4.67 -7.10
N LYS A 56 12.65 -3.96 -6.64
CA LYS A 56 12.59 -3.44 -5.26
C LYS A 56 11.66 -4.30 -4.43
N VAL A 57 11.97 -4.43 -3.15
CA VAL A 57 11.26 -5.37 -2.27
C VAL A 57 10.63 -4.63 -1.11
N ILE A 58 9.32 -4.82 -0.96
CA ILE A 58 8.54 -4.36 0.19
C ILE A 58 8.07 -5.57 1.02
N THR A 59 8.43 -5.62 2.30
CA THR A 59 7.97 -6.65 3.23
C THR A 59 6.89 -6.13 4.17
N ILE A 60 5.98 -7.01 4.59
CA ILE A 60 4.87 -6.73 5.51
C ILE A 60 5.08 -7.52 6.80
N ASN A 61 5.18 -6.80 7.92
CA ASN A 61 5.47 -7.36 9.24
C ASN A 61 6.68 -8.33 9.17
N GLY A 62 6.51 -9.58 9.61
CA GLY A 62 7.55 -10.61 9.60
C GLY A 62 7.77 -11.31 8.26
N SER A 63 7.25 -10.82 7.13
CA SER A 63 7.43 -11.51 5.83
C SER A 63 8.88 -11.47 5.30
N GLN A 64 9.79 -10.77 5.99
CA GLN A 64 11.22 -10.80 5.69
C GLN A 64 11.83 -12.22 5.74
N VAL A 65 11.23 -13.14 6.50
CA VAL A 65 11.64 -14.56 6.48
C VAL A 65 11.58 -15.17 5.07
N VAL A 66 10.60 -14.76 4.27
CA VAL A 66 10.41 -15.25 2.90
C VAL A 66 11.50 -14.69 2.00
N THR A 67 11.75 -13.38 2.07
CA THR A 67 12.75 -12.71 1.20
C THR A 67 14.17 -13.14 1.53
N LYS A 68 14.45 -13.50 2.79
CA LYS A 68 15.75 -14.04 3.20
C LYS A 68 16.07 -15.35 2.48
N ALA A 69 15.08 -16.22 2.29
CA ALA A 69 15.23 -17.45 1.52
C ALA A 69 15.53 -17.18 0.03
N TRP A 70 15.26 -15.98 -0.48
CA TRP A 70 15.61 -15.55 -1.84
C TRP A 70 16.98 -14.90 -1.95
N GLY A 71 17.73 -14.82 -0.85
CA GLY A 71 19.05 -14.19 -0.78
C GLY A 71 19.01 -12.66 -0.61
N ILE A 72 17.87 -12.10 -0.20
CA ILE A 72 17.75 -10.67 0.09
C ILE A 72 18.18 -10.42 1.53
N GLU A 73 19.31 -9.73 1.70
CA GLU A 73 19.83 -9.37 3.03
C GLU A 73 18.93 -8.34 3.74
N ALA A 74 18.50 -7.30 3.02
CA ALA A 74 17.66 -6.24 3.55
C ALA A 74 16.64 -5.79 2.50
N PRO A 75 15.32 -5.82 2.80
CA PRO A 75 14.32 -5.25 1.90
C PRO A 75 14.50 -3.73 1.77
N ASP A 76 14.06 -3.19 0.63
CA ASP A 76 14.10 -1.74 0.41
C ASP A 76 13.11 -1.01 1.31
N VAL A 77 11.95 -1.63 1.57
CA VAL A 77 10.92 -1.06 2.43
C VAL A 77 10.30 -2.15 3.30
N THR A 78 9.98 -1.84 4.55
CA THR A 78 9.17 -2.71 5.41
C THR A 78 8.03 -1.93 6.04
N PHE A 79 6.83 -2.49 5.96
CA PHE A 79 5.64 -1.97 6.64
C PHE A 79 5.35 -2.81 7.88
N VAL A 80 5.34 -2.21 9.06
CA VAL A 80 5.05 -2.90 10.33
C VAL A 80 3.82 -2.30 10.99
N GLN A 81 2.86 -3.15 11.38
CA GLN A 81 1.72 -2.71 12.18
C GLN A 81 2.16 -2.36 13.60
N PHE A 82 1.68 -1.25 14.18
CA PHE A 82 2.07 -0.81 15.54
C PHE A 82 2.04 -1.92 16.61
N ASN A 83 1.06 -2.83 16.53
CA ASN A 83 0.90 -3.88 17.53
C ASN A 83 2.01 -4.94 17.47
N GLN A 84 2.77 -5.05 16.38
CA GLN A 84 3.88 -6.00 16.31
C GLN A 84 5.09 -5.55 17.13
N ILE A 85 5.20 -4.25 17.43
CA ILE A 85 6.34 -3.69 18.18
C ILE A 85 6.27 -4.06 19.66
N GLU A 86 5.13 -3.85 20.31
CA GLU A 86 4.98 -4.07 21.76
C GLU A 86 3.88 -5.08 22.12
N GLY A 87 3.12 -5.60 21.14
CA GLY A 87 2.01 -6.50 21.40
C GLY A 87 2.49 -7.83 22.00
N THR A 88 1.68 -8.39 22.88
CA THR A 88 1.97 -9.65 23.59
C THR A 88 1.26 -10.86 23.01
N ASN A 89 0.42 -10.68 21.99
CA ASN A 89 -0.21 -11.80 21.31
C ASN A 89 0.80 -12.63 20.52
N THR A 90 0.48 -13.90 20.25
CA THR A 90 1.35 -14.85 19.55
C THR A 90 1.90 -14.28 18.23
N ASN A 91 1.04 -13.60 17.46
CA ASN A 91 1.43 -12.98 16.19
C ASN A 91 2.56 -11.94 16.37
N ALA A 92 2.44 -11.06 17.36
CA ALA A 92 3.43 -10.03 17.63
C ALA A 92 4.74 -10.59 18.19
N VAL A 93 4.67 -11.63 19.01
CA VAL A 93 5.85 -12.36 19.48
C VAL A 93 6.58 -13.00 18.31
N GLU A 94 5.88 -13.69 17.40
CA GLU A 94 6.49 -14.33 16.24
C GLU A 94 7.07 -13.32 15.24
N VAL A 95 6.40 -12.20 14.98
CA VAL A 95 6.95 -11.15 14.13
C VAL A 95 8.27 -10.62 14.71
N ARG A 96 8.33 -10.36 16.02
CA ARG A 96 9.58 -9.92 16.66
C ARG A 96 10.66 -10.98 16.62
N ARG A 97 10.32 -12.25 16.84
CA ARG A 97 11.28 -13.37 16.73
C ARG A 97 11.91 -13.42 15.34
N VAL A 98 11.10 -13.27 14.28
CA VAL A 98 11.56 -13.30 12.89
C VAL A 98 12.38 -12.08 12.51
N LEU A 99 12.02 -10.90 13.02
CA LEU A 99 12.72 -9.64 12.73
C LEU A 99 13.92 -9.40 13.64
N SER A 100 14.19 -10.28 14.62
CA SER A 100 15.24 -10.03 15.59
C SER A 100 16.63 -10.11 14.94
N GLY A 101 17.43 -9.06 15.11
CA GLY A 101 18.76 -8.93 14.49
C GLY A 101 18.73 -8.56 13.00
N GLU A 102 17.54 -8.47 12.39
CA GLU A 102 17.36 -8.14 10.98
C GLU A 102 17.39 -6.62 10.72
N ARG A 103 17.40 -6.23 9.44
CA ARG A 103 17.36 -4.82 9.04
C ARG A 103 16.48 -4.57 7.81
N THR A 104 16.07 -3.32 7.63
CA THR A 104 15.40 -2.80 6.41
C THR A 104 15.97 -1.44 6.03
N LYS A 105 15.89 -1.03 4.75
CA LYS A 105 16.36 0.32 4.38
C LYS A 105 15.37 1.38 4.87
N LYS A 106 14.09 1.27 4.48
CA LYS A 106 13.03 2.21 4.90
C LYS A 106 11.97 1.48 5.73
N LEU A 107 11.79 1.88 6.98
CA LEU A 107 10.77 1.34 7.88
C LEU A 107 9.58 2.29 7.98
N TYR A 108 8.39 1.79 7.64
CA TYR A 108 7.12 2.49 7.86
C TYR A 108 6.31 1.78 8.94
N VAL A 109 6.11 2.45 10.08
CA VAL A 109 5.32 1.92 11.19
C VAL A 109 3.92 2.50 11.15
N LEU A 110 2.93 1.64 10.95
CA LEU A 110 1.55 2.05 10.72
C LEU A 110 0.79 2.24 12.04
N LEU A 111 0.17 3.40 12.18
CA LEU A 111 -0.75 3.78 13.26
C LEU A 111 -0.10 3.82 14.66
N TRP A 112 1.21 4.03 14.75
CA TRP A 112 1.88 4.28 16.02
C TRP A 112 1.44 5.61 16.63
N ARG A 113 1.21 5.64 17.96
CA ARG A 113 0.67 6.81 18.68
C ARG A 113 1.43 7.17 19.96
N LYS A 114 2.45 6.40 20.35
CA LYS A 114 3.11 6.54 21.66
C LYS A 114 4.39 7.39 21.62
N GLY A 115 4.57 8.20 20.58
CA GLY A 115 5.77 9.03 20.40
C GLY A 115 6.94 8.29 19.73
N ARG A 116 7.88 9.05 19.17
CA ARG A 116 9.01 8.50 18.39
C ARG A 116 9.99 7.72 19.27
N GLU A 117 10.44 8.30 20.38
CA GLU A 117 11.39 7.68 21.31
C GLU A 117 10.98 6.26 21.72
N ARG A 118 9.74 6.09 22.19
CA ARG A 118 9.22 4.78 22.57
C ARG A 118 9.14 3.77 21.41
N LEU A 119 8.94 4.25 20.18
CA LEU A 119 8.99 3.38 19.00
C LEU A 119 10.41 2.86 18.78
N GLU A 120 11.39 3.75 18.89
CA GLU A 120 12.80 3.44 18.68
C GLU A 120 13.31 2.47 19.76
N ASP A 121 12.93 2.68 21.03
CA ASP A 121 13.20 1.73 22.12
C ASP A 121 12.55 0.37 21.87
N GLY A 122 11.29 0.36 21.43
CA GLY A 122 10.57 -0.88 21.11
C GLY A 122 11.24 -1.68 19.99
N LEU A 123 11.76 -1.00 18.96
CA LEU A 123 12.51 -1.62 17.86
C LEU A 123 13.88 -2.14 18.34
N LYS A 124 14.57 -1.35 19.17
CA LYS A 124 15.87 -1.72 19.76
C LYS A 124 15.79 -2.93 20.68
N ALA A 125 14.66 -3.12 21.38
CA ALA A 125 14.46 -4.23 22.31
C ALA A 125 14.59 -5.63 21.67
N PHE A 126 14.43 -5.74 20.34
CA PHE A 126 14.66 -6.98 19.60
C PHE A 126 15.73 -6.84 18.50
N ASP A 127 16.55 -5.78 18.57
CA ASP A 127 17.64 -5.49 17.61
C ASP A 127 17.18 -5.43 16.14
N TYR A 128 16.05 -4.78 15.88
CA TYR A 128 15.61 -4.53 14.49
C TYR A 128 16.07 -3.17 14.00
N ARG A 129 16.90 -3.18 12.95
CA ARG A 129 17.59 -1.98 12.45
C ARG A 129 16.92 -1.42 11.21
N TYR A 130 17.09 -0.11 11.00
CA TYR A 130 16.59 0.58 9.81
C TYR A 130 17.51 1.73 9.42
N ASP A 131 17.57 2.08 8.13
CA ASP A 131 18.31 3.27 7.70
C ASP A 131 17.44 4.53 7.88
N ASN A 132 16.12 4.40 7.72
CA ASN A 132 15.16 5.49 7.93
C ASN A 132 13.85 4.98 8.51
N LEU A 133 13.22 5.78 9.39
CA LEU A 133 11.96 5.44 10.05
C LEU A 133 10.91 6.53 9.86
N GLU A 134 9.73 6.14 9.37
CA GLU A 134 8.54 6.98 9.27
C GLU A 134 7.34 6.36 10.01
N ILE A 135 6.61 7.20 10.75
CA ILE A 135 5.31 6.84 11.31
C ILE A 135 4.22 7.24 10.31
N VAL A 136 3.44 6.26 9.86
CA VAL A 136 2.31 6.46 8.94
C VAL A 136 1.02 6.49 9.74
N ASP A 137 0.37 7.63 9.77
CA ASP A 137 -0.91 7.77 10.44
C ASP A 137 -2.08 7.27 9.56
N ARG A 138 -3.29 7.37 10.12
CA ARG A 138 -4.52 6.97 9.44
C ARG A 138 -4.78 7.80 8.17
N TYR A 139 -4.51 9.09 8.21
CA TYR A 139 -4.86 10.02 7.15
C TYR A 139 -3.93 9.83 5.93
N LYS A 140 -2.65 9.52 6.16
CA LYS A 140 -1.70 9.10 5.12
C LYS A 140 -2.14 7.81 4.42
N ARG A 141 -2.66 6.83 5.16
CA ARG A 141 -3.25 5.61 4.58
C ARG A 141 -4.52 5.89 3.77
N MET A 142 -5.42 6.72 4.30
CA MET A 142 -6.61 7.15 3.56
C MET A 142 -6.24 7.86 2.26
N ALA A 143 -5.18 8.68 2.27
CA ALA A 143 -4.69 9.37 1.08
C ALA A 143 -4.20 8.41 -0.02
N LEU A 144 -3.56 7.29 0.34
CA LEU A 144 -3.20 6.24 -0.62
C LEU A 144 -4.45 5.66 -1.30
N LEU A 145 -5.49 5.35 -0.52
CA LEU A 145 -6.72 4.76 -1.03
C LEU A 145 -7.49 5.73 -1.94
N ASP A 146 -7.54 7.00 -1.56
CA ASP A 146 -8.23 8.04 -2.32
C ASP A 146 -7.49 8.34 -3.63
N LEU A 147 -6.18 8.58 -3.58
CA LEU A 147 -5.42 9.03 -4.75
C LEU A 147 -5.11 7.90 -5.74
N VAL A 148 -4.74 6.71 -5.27
CA VAL A 148 -4.39 5.59 -6.16
C VAL A 148 -5.60 4.69 -6.39
N GLY A 149 -6.26 4.27 -5.30
CA GLY A 149 -7.44 3.41 -5.39
C GLY A 149 -8.68 4.13 -5.95
N GLY A 150 -8.74 5.46 -5.86
CA GLY A 150 -9.95 6.23 -6.19
C GLY A 150 -11.10 5.99 -5.21
N VAL A 151 -10.81 5.48 -4.01
CA VAL A 151 -11.81 5.11 -3.02
C VAL A 151 -11.68 6.01 -1.82
N ARG A 152 -12.71 6.82 -1.57
CA ARG A 152 -12.82 7.55 -0.32
C ARG A 152 -13.18 6.56 0.80
N CYS A 153 -12.34 6.51 1.81
CA CYS A 153 -12.46 5.61 2.94
C CYS A 153 -12.37 6.41 4.24
N SER A 154 -13.19 6.08 5.23
CA SER A 154 -13.21 6.72 6.54
C SER A 154 -12.45 5.93 7.63
N GLU A 155 -11.97 4.74 7.26
CA GLU A 155 -11.40 3.67 8.07
C GLU A 155 -12.10 3.48 9.44
N LEU A 156 -13.44 3.44 9.46
CA LEU A 156 -14.24 3.34 10.69
C LEU A 156 -14.18 1.96 11.33
N GLY A 157 -14.47 0.91 10.56
CA GLY A 157 -14.46 -0.49 10.99
C GLY A 157 -13.26 -1.27 10.47
N ALA A 158 -13.20 -2.57 10.79
CA ALA A 158 -12.27 -3.49 10.14
C ALA A 158 -12.61 -3.65 8.65
N ASP A 159 -13.90 -3.68 8.31
CA ASP A 159 -14.40 -3.87 6.94
C ASP A 159 -14.12 -2.67 6.03
N ASP A 160 -13.95 -1.47 6.60
CA ASP A 160 -13.59 -0.26 5.84
C ASP A 160 -12.07 -0.19 5.57
N LYS A 161 -11.26 -0.99 6.27
CA LYS A 161 -9.79 -0.97 6.13
C LYS A 161 -9.33 -2.04 5.16
N CYS A 162 -8.34 -1.69 4.36
CA CYS A 162 -7.52 -2.65 3.65
C CYS A 162 -6.34 -3.13 4.50
N SER A 163 -5.81 -4.30 4.15
CA SER A 163 -4.64 -4.85 4.80
C SER A 163 -3.37 -4.04 4.52
N ASN A 164 -2.32 -4.31 5.30
CA ASN A 164 -1.03 -3.66 5.10
C ASN A 164 -0.39 -4.05 3.76
N GLY A 165 -0.71 -5.24 3.22
CA GLY A 165 -0.29 -5.66 1.89
C GLY A 165 -0.87 -4.75 0.81
N ILE A 166 -2.17 -4.44 0.88
CA ILE A 166 -2.81 -3.51 -0.07
C ILE A 166 -2.29 -2.08 0.10
N ASN A 167 -2.08 -1.62 1.34
CA ASN A 167 -1.43 -0.31 1.56
C ASN A 167 -0.05 -0.24 0.89
N ALA A 168 0.74 -1.32 0.95
CA ALA A 168 2.04 -1.39 0.29
C ALA A 168 1.94 -1.43 -1.24
N VAL A 169 0.92 -2.10 -1.81
CA VAL A 169 0.65 -2.06 -3.26
C VAL A 169 0.33 -0.63 -3.70
N LEU A 170 -0.59 0.05 -3.01
CA LEU A 170 -0.95 1.44 -3.32
C LEU A 170 0.26 2.36 -3.14
N PHE A 171 1.07 2.13 -2.11
CA PHE A 171 2.31 2.86 -1.88
C PHE A 171 3.30 2.67 -3.02
N ALA A 172 3.50 1.43 -3.51
CA ALA A 172 4.41 1.14 -4.61
C ALA A 172 3.98 1.86 -5.90
N LEU A 173 2.68 1.79 -6.24
CA LEU A 173 2.11 2.50 -7.39
C LEU A 173 2.28 4.01 -7.26
N TYR A 174 1.94 4.57 -6.09
CA TYR A 174 2.08 6.01 -5.83
C TYR A 174 3.53 6.49 -5.97
N ASN A 175 4.48 5.65 -5.53
CA ASN A 175 5.91 5.96 -5.57
C ASN A 175 6.60 5.49 -6.86
N GLY A 176 5.86 5.33 -7.97
CA GLY A 176 6.44 5.23 -9.30
C GLY A 176 6.78 3.83 -9.81
N ALA A 177 6.40 2.76 -9.09
CA ALA A 177 6.65 1.39 -9.52
C ALA A 177 6.21 1.17 -10.98
N THR A 178 7.06 0.52 -11.78
CA THR A 178 6.73 0.21 -13.18
C THR A 178 5.77 -0.97 -13.29
N ALA A 179 5.87 -1.91 -12.34
CA ALA A 179 4.93 -2.99 -12.08
C ALA A 179 4.93 -3.31 -10.59
N VAL A 180 3.82 -3.82 -10.06
CA VAL A 180 3.71 -4.29 -8.67
C VAL A 180 3.33 -5.76 -8.67
N ILE A 181 4.21 -6.60 -8.16
CA ILE A 181 4.04 -8.04 -8.07
C ILE A 181 3.73 -8.40 -6.62
N ILE A 182 2.55 -8.97 -6.36
CA ILE A 182 2.17 -9.43 -5.03
C ILE A 182 2.47 -10.91 -4.84
N THR A 183 2.98 -11.26 -3.67
CA THR A 183 3.15 -12.65 -3.24
C THR A 183 2.97 -12.76 -1.75
N GLY A 184 2.43 -13.88 -1.25
CA GLY A 184 2.05 -14.00 0.15
C GLY A 184 0.88 -13.07 0.52
N ILE A 185 0.12 -12.60 -0.47
CA ILE A 185 -1.07 -11.76 -0.31
C ILE A 185 -2.22 -12.47 -1.00
N ASN A 186 -2.83 -13.41 -0.28
CA ASN A 186 -4.02 -14.11 -0.77
C ASN A 186 -5.25 -13.72 0.10
N PRO A 187 -6.20 -12.95 -0.46
CA PRO A 187 -7.49 -12.67 0.17
C PRO A 187 -8.30 -13.94 0.45
N ALA A 188 -8.14 -15.02 -0.32
CA ALA A 188 -8.87 -16.27 -0.11
C ALA A 188 -8.23 -17.21 0.94
N SER A 189 -7.00 -16.93 1.42
CA SER A 189 -6.35 -17.75 2.44
C SER A 189 -6.52 -17.17 3.85
N GLY A 190 -7.00 -17.98 4.80
CA GLY A 190 -6.87 -17.72 6.24
C GLY A 190 -5.51 -18.23 6.74
N GLY A 191 -4.64 -17.36 7.24
CA GLY A 191 -3.36 -17.78 7.85
C GLY A 191 -2.20 -16.79 7.69
N HIS A 192 -1.17 -16.95 8.52
CA HIS A 192 0.10 -16.23 8.44
C HIS A 192 1.28 -17.22 8.43
N ILE A 193 2.25 -17.10 7.52
CA ILE A 193 3.37 -18.06 7.31
C ILE A 193 4.26 -18.25 8.53
N TYR A 194 4.35 -17.23 9.39
CA TYR A 194 5.18 -17.25 10.59
C TYR A 194 4.36 -17.55 11.86
N ASN A 195 3.09 -17.97 11.75
CA ASN A 195 2.27 -18.31 12.90
C ASN A 195 1.33 -19.51 12.60
N HIS A 196 1.48 -20.59 13.37
CA HIS A 196 0.62 -21.78 13.27
C HIS A 196 -0.81 -21.57 13.82
N ALA A 197 -1.11 -20.41 14.42
CA ALA A 197 -2.40 -20.14 15.08
C ALA A 197 -3.60 -19.89 14.15
N ASN A 198 -3.45 -20.05 12.83
CA ASN A 198 -4.52 -20.02 11.81
C ASN A 198 -5.61 -18.94 12.02
N LEU A 199 -5.20 -17.71 12.38
CA LEU A 199 -6.13 -16.62 12.67
C LEU A 199 -6.88 -16.17 11.41
N ALA A 200 -8.21 -16.00 11.52
CA ALA A 200 -9.05 -15.54 10.43
C ALA A 200 -8.68 -14.11 9.97
N ARG A 201 -8.56 -13.93 8.65
CA ARG A 201 -8.18 -12.64 8.04
C ARG A 201 -9.40 -11.74 7.92
N LEU A 202 -9.37 -10.55 8.52
CA LEU A 202 -10.53 -9.66 8.63
C LEU A 202 -10.81 -8.78 7.38
N HIS A 203 -9.85 -8.65 6.44
CA HIS A 203 -9.91 -7.63 5.37
C HIS A 203 -10.14 -8.20 3.95
N ILE A 204 -10.61 -9.44 3.85
CA ILE A 204 -10.64 -10.22 2.60
C ILE A 204 -11.42 -9.51 1.48
N GLN A 205 -12.65 -9.09 1.78
CA GLN A 205 -13.53 -8.49 0.78
C GLN A 205 -12.98 -7.16 0.25
N ARG A 206 -12.49 -6.32 1.17
CA ARG A 206 -11.96 -5.00 0.82
C ARG A 206 -10.67 -5.07 0.02
N ASP A 207 -9.79 -6.01 0.37
CA ASP A 207 -8.55 -6.23 -0.37
C ASP A 207 -8.83 -6.67 -1.80
N ARG A 208 -9.80 -7.59 -1.98
CA ARG A 208 -10.27 -8.05 -3.30
C ARG A 208 -10.82 -6.90 -4.14
N GLU A 209 -11.74 -6.10 -3.58
CA GLU A 209 -12.33 -4.95 -4.28
C GLU A 209 -11.28 -3.97 -4.80
N ILE A 210 -10.28 -3.66 -3.97
CA ILE A 210 -9.22 -2.72 -4.35
C ILE A 210 -8.36 -3.30 -5.48
N LEU A 211 -7.96 -4.57 -5.40
CA LEU A 211 -7.16 -5.22 -6.45
C LEU A 211 -7.89 -5.27 -7.79
N LEU A 212 -9.16 -5.68 -7.79
CA LEU A 212 -9.98 -5.69 -9.01
C LEU A 212 -10.13 -4.30 -9.61
N ARG A 213 -10.37 -3.28 -8.78
CA ARG A 213 -10.47 -1.90 -9.24
C ARG A 213 -9.16 -1.35 -9.81
N LEU A 214 -8.01 -1.76 -9.27
CA LEU A 214 -6.71 -1.40 -9.83
C LEU A 214 -6.55 -2.03 -11.23
N MET A 215 -6.95 -3.28 -11.40
CA MET A 215 -6.93 -3.96 -12.70
C MET A 215 -7.87 -3.29 -13.72
N GLU A 216 -9.11 -2.99 -13.33
CA GLU A 216 -10.10 -2.30 -14.19
C GLU A 216 -9.60 -0.93 -14.68
N ARG A 217 -8.73 -0.29 -13.90
CA ARG A 217 -8.10 1.00 -14.21
C ARG A 217 -6.78 0.87 -14.99
N GLY A 218 -6.38 -0.35 -15.35
CA GLY A 218 -5.15 -0.60 -16.12
C GLY A 218 -3.86 -0.43 -15.31
N TYR A 219 -3.90 -0.47 -13.98
CA TYR A 219 -2.66 -0.46 -13.19
C TYR A 219 -1.88 -1.77 -13.38
N PRO A 220 -0.54 -1.72 -13.44
CA PRO A 220 0.30 -2.89 -13.67
C PRO A 220 0.49 -3.72 -12.38
N VAL A 221 -0.57 -4.38 -11.94
CA VAL A 221 -0.59 -5.22 -10.73
C VAL A 221 -0.66 -6.69 -11.13
N PHE A 222 0.29 -7.47 -10.64
CA PHE A 222 0.47 -8.90 -10.92
C PHE A 222 0.55 -9.68 -9.63
N THR A 223 0.44 -11.00 -9.72
CA THR A 223 0.80 -11.91 -8.63
C THR A 223 1.89 -12.88 -9.06
N ALA A 224 2.75 -13.31 -8.14
CA ALA A 224 3.64 -14.45 -8.35
C ALA A 224 3.00 -15.77 -7.88
N ASP A 225 1.82 -15.73 -7.24
CA ASP A 225 1.17 -16.90 -6.66
C ASP A 225 0.09 -17.44 -7.61
N PRO A 226 0.25 -18.65 -8.20
CA PRO A 226 -0.72 -19.19 -9.17
C PRO A 226 -2.15 -19.29 -8.62
N THR A 227 -2.29 -19.71 -7.37
CA THR A 227 -3.61 -19.83 -6.71
C THR A 227 -4.31 -18.48 -6.52
N VAL A 228 -3.55 -17.39 -6.37
CA VAL A 228 -4.11 -16.03 -6.31
C VAL A 228 -4.55 -15.59 -7.70
N SER A 229 -3.77 -15.92 -8.74
CA SER A 229 -4.13 -15.65 -10.13
C SER A 229 -5.44 -16.34 -10.50
N GLU A 230 -5.56 -17.64 -10.21
CA GLU A 230 -6.76 -18.43 -10.49
C GLU A 230 -8.00 -17.93 -9.72
N SER A 231 -7.86 -17.58 -8.44
CA SER A 231 -9.00 -17.23 -7.59
C SER A 231 -9.51 -15.79 -7.75
N LEU A 232 -8.62 -14.86 -8.09
CA LEU A 232 -8.95 -13.43 -8.24
C LEU A 232 -8.96 -12.95 -9.70
N GLY A 233 -8.40 -13.72 -10.62
CA GLY A 233 -8.17 -13.30 -12.00
C GLY A 233 -7.00 -12.34 -12.16
N LEU A 234 -6.15 -12.17 -11.13
CA LEU A 234 -4.96 -11.32 -11.23
C LEU A 234 -3.98 -11.90 -12.26
N PRO A 235 -3.38 -11.08 -13.13
CA PRO A 235 -2.36 -11.56 -14.06
C PRO A 235 -1.17 -12.18 -13.31
N LEU A 236 -0.77 -13.39 -13.71
CA LEU A 236 0.44 -14.02 -13.20
C LEU A 236 1.67 -13.31 -13.78
N TRP A 237 2.68 -13.05 -12.96
CA TRP A 237 3.95 -12.50 -13.42
C TRP A 237 4.79 -13.57 -14.12
N ASP A 238 5.08 -13.35 -15.40
CA ASP A 238 5.81 -14.27 -16.27
C ASP A 238 7.22 -13.79 -16.65
N GLY A 239 7.70 -12.71 -16.00
CA GLY A 239 9.02 -12.12 -16.24
C GLY A 239 9.00 -10.85 -17.10
N LYS A 240 7.86 -10.49 -17.72
CA LYS A 240 7.76 -9.30 -18.57
C LYS A 240 6.81 -8.26 -17.98
N ALA A 241 7.34 -7.09 -17.63
CA ALA A 241 6.48 -5.92 -17.43
C ALA A 241 5.85 -5.56 -18.79
N PRO A 242 4.52 -5.47 -18.91
CA PRO A 242 3.95 -4.91 -20.12
C PRO A 242 4.45 -3.48 -20.27
N ALA A 243 4.87 -3.12 -21.49
CA ALA A 243 5.15 -1.73 -21.81
C ALA A 243 3.93 -0.89 -21.41
N ARG A 244 4.12 0.16 -20.61
CA ARG A 244 3.03 1.11 -20.31
C ARG A 244 2.45 1.53 -21.66
N GLN A 245 1.18 1.22 -21.91
CA GLN A 245 0.45 1.96 -22.93
C GLN A 245 0.47 3.41 -22.45
N GLU A 246 1.25 4.24 -23.15
CA GLU A 246 1.16 5.69 -23.03
C GLU A 246 -0.30 6.03 -23.37
N SER A 247 -1.12 6.20 -22.32
CA SER A 247 -2.44 6.78 -22.49
C SER A 247 -2.22 8.14 -23.14
N GLU A 248 -2.69 8.29 -24.38
CA GLU A 248 -2.72 9.55 -25.10
C GLU A 248 -3.14 10.67 -24.15
N SER A 249 -2.29 11.68 -24.05
CA SER A 249 -2.63 12.90 -23.35
C SER A 249 -3.92 13.44 -23.95
N PRO A 250 -4.93 13.86 -23.16
CA PRO A 250 -6.08 14.56 -23.72
C PRO A 250 -5.57 15.90 -24.26
N GLU A 251 -5.34 15.90 -25.56
CA GLU A 251 -4.95 17.05 -26.33
C GLU A 251 -6.03 18.12 -26.15
N LYS A 252 -5.59 19.25 -25.59
CA LYS A 252 -6.24 20.56 -25.56
C LYS A 252 -7.61 20.61 -26.25
N SER A 253 -8.69 20.46 -25.47
CA SER A 253 -10.00 20.92 -25.91
C SER A 253 -9.91 22.43 -26.18
N ALA A 254 -9.95 22.78 -27.46
CA ALA A 254 -9.94 24.14 -27.95
C ALA A 254 -11.04 24.95 -27.23
N ARG A 255 -10.64 26.06 -26.61
CA ARG A 255 -11.58 27.11 -26.22
C ARG A 255 -12.22 27.67 -27.49
N PRO A 256 -13.56 27.81 -27.58
CA PRO A 256 -14.18 28.52 -28.69
C PRO A 256 -13.79 29.99 -28.62
N ALA A 257 -13.43 30.54 -29.78
CA ALA A 257 -13.04 31.93 -29.97
C ALA A 257 -14.12 32.89 -29.46
N SER A 258 -13.72 33.79 -28.56
CA SER A 258 -14.48 34.96 -28.15
C SER A 258 -14.76 35.84 -29.37
N LYS A 259 -16.05 36.04 -29.68
CA LYS A 259 -16.51 36.98 -30.71
C LYS A 259 -16.08 38.39 -30.34
N ARG A 260 -15.28 38.99 -31.21
CA ARG A 260 -14.88 40.41 -31.19
C ARG A 260 -16.15 41.27 -31.29
N ALA A 261 -16.45 42.03 -30.24
CA ALA A 261 -17.51 43.02 -30.25
C ALA A 261 -17.06 44.22 -31.12
N THR A 262 -17.82 44.46 -32.19
CA THR A 262 -17.69 45.61 -33.08
C THR A 262 -18.16 46.86 -32.34
N LEU A 263 -17.25 47.73 -31.93
CA LEU A 263 -17.58 49.09 -31.50
C LEU A 263 -17.55 50.00 -32.72
N LEU A 264 -18.74 50.40 -33.16
CA LEU A 264 -18.97 51.47 -34.12
C LEU A 264 -18.69 52.82 -33.43
N THR A 265 -17.68 53.54 -33.91
CA THR A 265 -17.52 54.98 -33.66
C THR A 265 -18.38 55.78 -34.66
N PRO A 266 -19.14 56.80 -34.22
CA PRO A 266 -19.80 57.72 -35.14
C PRO A 266 -18.82 58.78 -35.66
N SER A 267 -18.93 59.05 -36.96
CA SER A 267 -18.23 60.08 -37.71
C SER A 267 -18.75 61.47 -37.36
N LEU A 268 -17.83 62.41 -37.08
CA LEU A 268 -18.06 63.85 -37.16
C LEU A 268 -17.98 64.28 -38.63
N ARG A 269 -19.13 64.57 -39.22
CA ARG A 269 -19.44 65.77 -40.03
C ARG A 269 -20.90 65.74 -40.43
#